data_AF-A0A3N5SW45-F1
#
_entry.id   AF-A0A3N5SW45-F1
#
_cell.length_a   1.000
_cell.length_b   1.000
_cell.length_c   1.000
_cell.angle_alpha   90.00
_cell.angle_beta   90.00
_cell.angle_gamma   90.00
#
_symmetry.space_group_name_H-M   'P 1'
#
loop_
_entity.id
_entity.type
_entity.pdbx_description
1 polymer ?
#
loop_
_entity_poly.entity_id
_entity_poly.type
_entity_poly.pdbx_seq_one_letter_code
_entity_poly.pdbx_strand_id
1 'polypeptide(L)' 'MARYKRMQVLSKMEEIGQVPVFYEPDLETAKQIVKACADGGATALEMTNRG' A
#
# COMPACT_ATOMS: atom_id res chain seq x y z
N MET A 1 -1.82 -14.37 13.79
CA MET A 1 -3.06 -14.39 12.98
C MET A 1 -3.26 -13.02 12.37
N ALA A 2 -3.64 -12.92 11.09
CA ALA A 2 -3.94 -11.62 10.48
C ALA A 2 -5.18 -10.98 11.11
N ARG A 3 -5.17 -9.65 11.30
CA ARG A 3 -6.28 -8.89 11.88
C ARG A 3 -7.57 -8.95 11.02
N TYR A 4 -7.41 -9.07 9.71
CA TYR A 4 -8.51 -9.05 8.74
C TYR A 4 -8.61 -10.39 8.00
N LYS A 5 -9.84 -10.79 7.66
CA LYS A 5 -10.05 -11.95 6.79
C LYS A 5 -9.58 -11.63 5.38
N ARG A 6 -9.11 -12.64 4.67
CA ARG A 6 -8.67 -12.53 3.27
C ARG A 6 -9.69 -11.81 2.39
N MET A 7 -10.97 -12.20 2.49
CA MET A 7 -12.03 -11.60 1.68
C MET A 7 -12.22 -10.10 1.97
N GLN A 8 -12.08 -9.68 3.23
CA GLN A 8 -12.20 -8.26 3.59
C GLN A 8 -11.07 -7.43 2.97
N VAL A 9 -9.85 -7.98 2.95
CA VAL A 9 -8.70 -7.32 2.30
C VAL A 9 -8.90 -7.24 0.80
N LEU A 10 -9.33 -8.33 0.16
CA LEU A 10 -9.56 -8.37 -1.29
C LEU A 10 -10.68 -7.41 -1.73
N SER A 11 -11.81 -7.38 -1.03
CA SER A 11 -12.88 -6.40 -1.30
C SER A 11 -12.38 -4.97 -1.14
N LYS A 12 -11.53 -4.70 -0.14
CA LYS A 12 -10.97 -3.35 0.02
C LYS A 12 -10.00 -2.98 -1.11
N MET A 13 -9.17 -3.91 -1.56
CA MET A 13 -8.29 -3.70 -2.71
C MET A 13 -9.08 -3.42 -3.99
N GLU A 14 -10.20 -4.11 -4.18
CA GLU A 14 -11.13 -3.89 -5.30
C GLU A 14 -11.79 -2.49 -5.23
N GLU A 15 -12.28 -2.08 -4.06
CA GLU A 15 -12.84 -0.73 -3.85
C GLU A 15 -11.85 0.40 -4.16
N ILE A 16 -10.56 0.22 -3.82
CA ILE A 16 -9.52 1.21 -4.09
C ILE A 16 -9.20 1.27 -5.61
N GLY A 17 -9.35 0.15 -6.33
CA GLY A 17 -9.11 0.05 -7.77
C GLY A 17 -7.64 -0.03 -8.19
N GLN A 18 -6.70 0.30 -7.30
CA GLN A 18 -5.25 0.14 -7.51
C GLN A 18 -4.49 -0.16 -6.21
N VAL A 19 -3.39 -0.89 -6.31
CA VAL A 19 -2.45 -1.13 -5.20
C VAL A 19 -1.04 -0.79 -5.69
N PRO A 20 -0.48 0.37 -5.30
CA PRO A 20 0.86 0.75 -5.71
C PRO A 20 1.91 -0.20 -5.13
N VAL A 21 2.85 -0.61 -5.97
CA VAL A 21 4.01 -1.42 -5.61
C VAL A 21 5.25 -0.54 -5.71
N PHE A 22 6.06 -0.44 -4.66
CA PHE A 22 7.26 0.39 -4.67
C PHE A 22 8.39 -0.16 -3.80
N TYR A 23 9.61 0.30 -4.03
CA TYR A 23 10.79 0.12 -3.18
C TYR A 23 11.50 1.47 -3.02
N GLU A 24 11.83 1.84 -1.80
CA GLU A 24 12.60 3.04 -1.48
C GLU A 24 13.40 2.77 -0.19
N PRO A 25 14.74 2.72 -0.25
CA PRO A 25 15.57 2.42 0.92
C PRO A 25 15.64 3.58 1.93
N ASP A 26 15.43 4.82 1.51
CA ASP A 26 15.38 5.96 2.43
C ASP A 26 14.04 6.05 3.16
N LEU A 27 14.08 5.99 4.49
CA LEU A 27 12.87 5.96 5.33
C LEU A 27 12.02 7.23 5.17
N GLU A 28 12.65 8.40 5.06
CA GLU A 28 11.91 9.66 4.98
C GLU A 28 11.21 9.80 3.64
N THR A 29 11.88 9.42 2.55
CA THR A 29 11.30 9.35 1.22
C THR A 29 10.18 8.30 1.15
N ALA A 30 10.38 7.12 1.75
CA ALA A 30 9.34 6.08 1.81
C ALA A 30 8.06 6.56 2.52
N LYS A 31 8.19 7.31 3.62
CA LYS A 31 7.03 7.93 4.30
C LYS A 31 6.30 8.93 3.41
N GLN A 32 7.05 9.74 2.65
CA GLN A 32 6.45 10.69 1.71
C GLN A 32 5.68 9.98 0.60
N ILE A 33 6.22 8.87 0.07
CA ILE A 33 5.53 8.03 -0.93
C ILE A 33 4.23 7.48 -0.35
N VAL A 34 4.27 6.86 0.84
CA VAL A 34 3.08 6.32 1.50
C VAL A 34 2.02 7.41 1.74
N LYS A 35 2.46 8.60 2.19
CA LYS A 35 1.56 9.74 2.37
C LYS A 35 0.94 10.20 1.05
N ALA A 36 1.73 10.34 -0.01
CA ALA A 36 1.23 10.76 -1.31
C ALA A 36 0.21 9.77 -1.88
N CYS A 37 0.45 8.46 -1.73
CA CYS A 37 -0.52 7.44 -2.12
C CYS A 37 -1.81 7.53 -1.30
N ALA A 38 -1.72 7.70 0.01
CA ALA A 38 -2.90 7.86 0.87
C ALA A 38 -3.71 9.13 0.54
N ASP A 39 -3.03 10.25 0.32
CA ASP A 39 -3.65 11.52 -0.10
C ASP A 39 -4.33 11.37 -1.48
N GLY A 40 -3.79 10.50 -2.35
CA GLY A 40 -4.38 10.11 -3.64
C GLY A 40 -5.47 9.03 -3.58
N GLY A 41 -5.86 8.56 -2.39
CA GLY A 41 -6.91 7.55 -2.19
C GLY A 41 -6.44 6.09 -2.21
N ALA A 42 -5.15 5.83 -2.47
CA ALA A 42 -4.57 4.49 -2.44
C ALA A 42 -4.11 4.13 -1.01
N THR A 43 -5.04 3.57 -0.21
CA THR A 43 -4.80 3.22 1.21
C THR A 43 -4.28 1.80 1.42
N ALA A 44 -3.97 1.06 0.35
CA ALA A 44 -3.34 -0.25 0.38
C ALA A 44 -2.11 -0.21 -0.54
N LEU A 45 -0.97 -0.71 -0.05
CA LEU A 45 0.36 -0.57 -0.66
C LEU A 45 1.14 -1.88 -0.55
N GLU A 46 1.98 -2.16 -1.53
CA GLU A 46 2.98 -3.23 -1.46
C GLU A 46 4.40 -2.63 -1.47
N MET A 47 5.16 -2.86 -0.41
CA MET A 47 6.59 -2.62 -0.41
C MET A 47 7.30 -3.86 -0.93
N THR A 48 7.95 -3.75 -2.08
CA THR A 48 8.66 -4.87 -2.71
C THR A 48 10.14 -4.81 -2.36
N ASN A 49 10.81 -5.96 -2.19
CA ASN A 49 12.25 -6.03 -1.93
C ASN A 49 13.07 -6.23 -3.22
N ARG A 50 12.63 -5.59 -4.31
CA ARG A 50 13.18 -5.77 -5.68
C ARG A 50 14.06 -4.60 -6.14
N GLY A 51 14.72 -3.91 -5.21
CA GLY A 51 15.69 -2.86 -5.52
C GLY A 51 17.07 -3.13 -4.92
#